data_AF-A0A954HNU0-F1
#
_entry.id   AF-A0A954HNU0-F1
#
_cell.length_a   1.000
_cell.length_b   1.000
_cell.length_c   1.000
_cell.angle_alpha   90.00
_cell.angle_beta   90.00
_cell.angle_gamma   90.00
#
_symmetry.space_group_name_H-M   'P 1'
#
loop_
_entity.id
_entity.type
_entity.pdbx_description
1 polymer ?
#
loop_
_entity_poly.entity_id
_entity_poly.type
_entity_poly.pdbx_seq_one_letter_code
_entity_poly.pdbx_strand_id
1 'polypeptide(L)'
;MNTRSAIILCALTLAVGCGTDEPQVVESYIHCRTLSGSRTAVKVFEWEFNAVSEAIKSCCPTDKELTEKEILTETIRQLTPELRDSLSDAEDSIGTVFLELEVRGVFEKTADTKDGEPKYRRTA
;
A
#
# COMPACT_ATOMS: atom_id res chain seq x y z
N MET A 1 -20.94 59.16 -27.41
CA MET A 1 -19.64 59.27 -26.72
C MET A 1 -19.88 59.81 -25.31
N ASN A 2 -19.00 59.41 -24.39
CA ASN A 2 -18.89 59.80 -22.97
C ASN A 2 -19.53 58.84 -21.96
N THR A 3 -18.85 57.69 -21.84
CA THR A 3 -18.45 57.03 -20.60
C THR A 3 -18.34 57.96 -19.38
N ARG A 4 -18.94 57.56 -18.25
CA ARG A 4 -18.33 57.70 -16.91
C ARG A 4 -18.78 56.55 -16.00
N SER A 5 -17.82 55.68 -15.74
CA SER A 5 -17.80 54.66 -14.70
C SER A 5 -18.06 55.26 -13.31
N ALA A 6 -18.85 54.56 -12.50
CA ALA A 6 -18.77 54.66 -11.05
C ALA A 6 -18.89 53.23 -10.49
N ILE A 7 -17.73 52.67 -10.19
CA ILE A 7 -17.51 51.41 -9.50
C ILE A 7 -18.01 51.61 -8.07
N ILE A 8 -19.06 50.89 -7.68
CA ILE A 8 -19.42 50.72 -6.27
C ILE A 8 -18.76 49.42 -5.80
N LEU A 9 -17.54 49.57 -5.30
CA LEU A 9 -16.95 48.69 -4.29
C LEU A 9 -17.73 48.91 -2.99
N CYS A 10 -18.26 47.84 -2.38
CA CYS A 10 -17.97 47.48 -0.99
C CYS A 10 -18.87 46.34 -0.49
N ALA A 11 -18.22 45.43 0.24
CA ALA A 11 -18.78 44.50 1.23
C ALA A 11 -19.55 43.27 0.70
N LEU A 12 -18.85 42.38 0.00
CA LEU A 12 -19.04 40.95 0.24
C LEU A 12 -18.43 40.64 1.61
N THR A 13 -19.29 40.61 2.62
CA THR A 13 -18.98 40.10 3.95
C THR A 13 -18.50 38.66 3.81
N LEU A 14 -17.20 38.47 4.06
CA LEU A 14 -16.57 37.24 4.48
C LEU A 14 -17.39 36.61 5.61
N ALA A 15 -18.32 35.73 5.25
CA ALA A 15 -18.82 34.72 6.18
C ALA A 15 -17.74 33.65 6.29
N VAL A 16 -16.77 33.96 7.15
CA VAL A 16 -15.82 33.01 7.72
C VAL A 16 -16.64 32.09 8.64
N GLY A 17 -17.15 30.98 8.12
CA GLY A 17 -17.10 29.73 8.87
C GLY A 17 -15.84 29.04 8.37
N CYS A 18 -14.72 28.94 9.08
CA CYS A 18 -14.55 28.50 10.47
C CYS A 18 -15.36 27.22 10.78
N GLY A 19 -15.53 26.36 9.78
CA GLY A 19 -15.50 24.92 10.03
C GLY A 19 -14.03 24.55 10.04
N THR A 20 -13.56 24.00 11.15
CA THR A 20 -12.29 23.30 11.20
C THR A 20 -12.32 22.22 10.12
N ASP A 21 -11.75 22.52 8.95
CA ASP A 21 -11.17 21.50 8.07
C ASP A 21 -9.98 20.91 8.84
N GLU A 22 -10.26 20.17 9.92
CA GLU A 22 -9.42 19.03 10.22
C GLU A 22 -9.50 18.21 8.93
N PRO A 23 -8.39 18.03 8.18
CA PRO A 23 -8.39 17.03 7.16
C PRO A 23 -8.78 15.75 7.89
N GLN A 24 -9.99 15.25 7.66
CA GLN A 24 -10.31 13.89 8.01
C GLN A 24 -9.35 13.07 7.18
N VAL A 25 -8.20 12.73 7.79
CA VAL A 25 -7.34 11.67 7.32
C VAL A 25 -8.20 10.45 7.47
N VAL A 26 -8.99 10.16 6.43
CA VAL A 26 -9.78 8.96 6.35
C VAL A 26 -8.75 7.85 6.23
N GLU A 27 -8.35 7.30 7.37
CA GLU A 27 -7.54 6.09 7.43
C GLU A 27 -8.39 4.96 6.82
N SER A 28 -8.12 4.66 5.56
CA SER A 28 -8.66 3.49 4.89
C SER A 28 -7.81 2.27 5.27
N TYR A 29 -8.50 1.23 5.72
CA TYR A 29 -7.87 -0.03 6.14
C TYR A 29 -8.15 -1.11 5.10
N ILE A 30 -7.11 -1.82 4.67
CA ILE A 30 -7.24 -3.00 3.83
C ILE A 30 -7.19 -4.22 4.75
N HIS A 31 -8.21 -5.07 4.63
CA HIS A 31 -8.24 -6.36 5.31
C HIS A 31 -7.57 -7.39 4.43
N CYS A 32 -6.30 -7.66 4.71
CA CYS A 32 -5.54 -8.66 3.99
C CYS A 32 -5.81 -10.06 4.56
N ARG A 33 -5.84 -11.08 3.68
CA ARG A 33 -6.02 -12.47 4.10
C ARG A 33 -4.72 -13.04 4.65
N THR A 34 -4.82 -13.85 5.71
CA THR A 34 -3.69 -14.57 6.28
C THR A 34 -3.46 -15.94 5.63
N LEU A 35 -2.22 -16.44 5.73
CA LEU A 35 -1.88 -17.84 5.40
C LEU A 35 -2.82 -18.81 6.11
N SER A 36 -3.09 -19.94 5.46
CA SER A 36 -3.81 -21.08 6.04
C SER A 36 -3.07 -21.62 7.27
N GLY A 37 -3.34 -21.03 8.43
CA GLY A 37 -2.70 -21.35 9.71
C GLY A 37 -2.79 -20.22 10.73
N SER A 38 -2.67 -18.95 10.30
CA SER A 38 -2.92 -17.78 11.13
C SER A 38 -4.35 -17.31 10.91
N ARG A 39 -5.18 -17.27 11.96
CA ARG A 39 -6.62 -16.97 11.87
C ARG A 39 -6.95 -15.48 11.93
N THR A 40 -5.95 -14.60 11.98
CA THR A 40 -6.17 -13.18 12.29
C THR A 40 -5.85 -12.32 11.09
N ALA A 41 -6.88 -11.83 10.39
CA ALA A 41 -6.70 -10.81 9.36
C ALA A 41 -5.87 -9.64 9.91
N VAL A 42 -4.74 -9.35 9.28
CA VAL A 42 -3.89 -8.21 9.64
C VAL A 42 -4.48 -6.97 9.00
N LYS A 43 -4.75 -5.95 9.81
CA LYS A 43 -5.14 -4.64 9.32
C LYS A 43 -3.90 -3.91 8.87
N VAL A 44 -3.87 -3.52 7.60
CA VAL A 44 -2.80 -2.72 7.01
C VAL A 44 -3.43 -1.43 6.51
N PHE A 45 -2.81 -0.28 6.78
CA PHE A 45 -3.30 0.97 6.22
C PHE A 45 -3.16 0.96 4.70
N GLU A 46 -4.07 1.62 3.97
CA GLU A 46 -4.03 1.61 2.51
C GLU A 46 -2.68 2.11 1.96
N TRP A 47 -2.10 3.14 2.58
CA TRP A 47 -0.81 3.67 2.17
C TRP A 47 0.34 2.68 2.40
N GLU A 48 0.31 1.91 3.51
CA GLU A 48 1.28 0.85 3.79
C GLU A 48 1.13 -0.30 2.80
N PHE A 49 -0.10 -0.73 2.55
CA PHE A 49 -0.40 -1.77 1.58
C PHE A 49 0.16 -1.38 0.20
N ASN A 50 -0.07 -0.15 -0.24
CA ASN A 50 0.41 0.35 -1.52
C ASN A 50 1.95 0.41 -1.55
N ALA A 51 2.57 0.96 -0.51
CA ALA A 51 4.03 1.09 -0.45
C ALA A 51 4.72 -0.29 -0.40
N VAL A 52 4.22 -1.21 0.43
CA VAL A 52 4.73 -2.58 0.52
C VAL A 52 4.47 -3.34 -0.78
N SER A 53 3.30 -3.18 -1.41
CA SER A 53 3.01 -3.81 -2.70
C SER A 53 3.99 -3.39 -3.80
N GLU A 54 4.33 -2.11 -3.86
CA GLU A 54 5.32 -1.63 -4.83
C GLU A 54 6.72 -2.17 -4.53
N ALA A 55 7.11 -2.24 -3.26
CA ALA A 55 8.38 -2.84 -2.83
C ALA A 55 8.47 -4.35 -3.16
N ILE A 56 7.37 -5.09 -3.01
CA ILE A 56 7.30 -6.51 -3.40
C ILE A 56 7.43 -6.65 -4.93
N LYS A 57 6.74 -5.80 -5.69
CA LYS A 57 6.79 -5.82 -7.16
C LYS A 57 8.17 -5.44 -7.69
N SER A 58 8.91 -4.55 -7.03
CA SER A 58 10.26 -4.16 -7.42
C SER A 58 11.30 -5.23 -7.09
N CYS A 59 11.13 -6.00 -6.01
CA CYS A 59 12.04 -7.08 -5.66
C CYS A 59 11.83 -8.36 -6.51
N CYS A 60 10.64 -8.53 -7.09
CA CYS A 60 10.28 -9.70 -7.90
C CYS A 60 10.07 -9.33 -9.37
N PRO A 61 11.13 -9.32 -10.20
CA PRO A 61 10.96 -9.13 -11.63
C PRO A 61 10.28 -10.35 -12.29
N THR A 62 9.61 -10.13 -13.42
CA THR A 62 8.79 -11.15 -14.10
C THR A 62 9.59 -12.35 -14.64
N ASP A 63 10.90 -12.19 -14.79
CA ASP A 63 11.83 -13.21 -15.30
C ASP A 63 12.47 -14.08 -14.21
N LYS A 64 12.21 -13.77 -12.92
CA LYS A 64 12.82 -14.48 -11.77
C LYS A 64 11.76 -15.24 -10.98
N GLU A 65 12.15 -16.42 -10.51
CA GLU A 65 11.39 -17.18 -9.50
C GLU A 65 12.07 -17.02 -8.15
N LEU A 66 11.28 -16.73 -7.11
CA LEU A 66 11.75 -16.52 -5.75
C LEU A 66 10.93 -17.35 -4.77
N THR A 67 11.56 -17.85 -3.70
CA THR A 67 10.80 -18.40 -2.57
C THR A 67 10.16 -17.27 -1.77
N GLU A 68 9.11 -17.57 -1.01
CA GLU A 68 8.46 -16.59 -0.13
C GLU A 68 9.47 -15.92 0.81
N LYS A 69 10.41 -16.69 1.36
CA LYS A 69 11.47 -16.19 2.23
C LYS A 69 12.39 -15.19 1.52
N GLU A 70 12.74 -15.44 0.26
CA GLU A 70 13.54 -14.51 -0.54
C GLU A 70 12.79 -13.20 -0.81
N ILE A 71 11.49 -13.29 -1.12
CA ILE A 71 10.61 -12.14 -1.33
C ILE A 71 10.52 -11.29 -0.06
N LEU A 72 10.24 -11.92 1.09
CA LEU A 72 10.18 -11.24 2.40
C LEU A 72 11.50 -10.54 2.72
N THR A 73 12.62 -11.27 2.63
CA THR A 73 13.95 -10.76 2.96
C THR A 73 14.30 -9.54 2.10
N GLU A 74 14.10 -9.64 0.79
CA GLU A 74 14.45 -8.55 -0.14
C GLU A 74 13.49 -7.36 -0.01
N THR A 75 12.21 -7.60 0.25
CA THR A 75 11.24 -6.53 0.50
C THR A 75 11.61 -5.75 1.76
N ILE A 76 11.87 -6.44 2.88
CA ILE A 76 12.32 -5.80 4.13
C ILE A 76 13.53 -4.91 3.87
N ARG A 77 14.51 -5.39 3.08
CA ARG A 77 15.73 -4.65 2.73
C ARG A 77 15.45 -3.35 1.97
N GLN A 78 14.37 -3.29 1.19
CA GLN A 78 13.99 -2.12 0.38
C GLN A 78 13.07 -1.13 1.12
N LEU A 79 12.41 -1.55 2.21
CA LEU A 79 11.57 -0.64 2.99
C LEU A 79 12.39 0.47 3.63
N THR A 80 11.87 1.69 3.60
CA THR A 80 12.42 2.79 4.39
C THR A 80 12.22 2.51 5.88
N PRO A 81 13.11 3.01 6.76
CA PRO A 81 12.95 2.85 8.21
C PRO A 81 11.58 3.33 8.70
N GLU A 82 11.10 4.47 8.18
CA GLU A 82 9.82 5.05 8.58
C GLU A 82 8.62 4.15 8.25
N LEU A 83 8.67 3.47 7.10
CA LEU A 83 7.62 2.53 6.70
C LEU A 83 7.77 1.22 7.48
N ARG A 84 9.00 0.74 7.70
CA ARG A 84 9.23 -0.46 8.49
C ARG A 84 8.74 -0.31 9.93
N ASP A 85 8.96 0.85 10.52
CA ASP A 85 8.55 1.17 11.90
C ASP A 85 7.04 1.45 12.02
N SER A 86 6.34 1.77 10.92
CA SER A 86 4.87 1.92 10.93
C SER A 86 4.15 0.58 10.94
N LEU A 87 4.76 -0.45 10.34
CA LEU A 87 4.24 -1.82 10.35
C LEU A 87 4.30 -2.39 11.77
N SER A 88 3.21 -3.02 12.22
CA SER A 88 3.13 -3.62 13.56
C SER A 88 4.13 -4.75 13.76
N ASP A 89 4.23 -5.62 12.76
CA ASP A 89 5.31 -6.59 12.55
C ASP A 89 5.63 -6.57 11.06
N ALA A 90 6.87 -6.22 10.71
CA ALA A 90 7.25 -6.04 9.31
C ALA A 90 7.17 -7.35 8.52
N GLU A 91 7.59 -8.48 9.09
CA GLU A 91 7.61 -9.76 8.37
C GLU A 91 6.18 -10.27 8.14
N ASP A 92 5.35 -10.26 9.19
CA ASP A 92 3.95 -10.69 9.11
C ASP A 92 3.12 -9.77 8.20
N SER A 93 3.35 -8.46 8.26
CA SER A 93 2.62 -7.49 7.42
C SER A 93 2.99 -7.64 5.95
N ILE A 94 4.29 -7.78 5.64
CA ILE A 94 4.74 -8.00 4.26
C ILE A 94 4.24 -9.33 3.74
N GLY A 95 4.33 -10.42 4.52
CA GLY A 95 3.83 -11.73 4.12
C GLY A 95 2.33 -11.70 3.83
N THR A 96 1.58 -11.00 4.67
CA THR A 96 0.14 -10.81 4.49
C THR A 96 -0.20 -9.99 3.23
N VAL A 97 0.55 -8.92 2.94
CA VAL A 97 0.39 -8.16 1.69
C VAL A 97 0.77 -9.02 0.47
N PHE A 98 1.86 -9.80 0.55
CA PHE A 98 2.29 -10.69 -0.52
C PHE A 98 1.21 -11.70 -0.91
N LEU A 99 0.54 -12.31 0.06
CA LEU A 99 -0.53 -13.28 -0.19
C LEU A 99 -1.77 -12.64 -0.79
N GLU A 100 -2.10 -11.42 -0.35
CA GLU A 100 -3.17 -10.65 -0.97
C GLU A 100 -2.85 -10.38 -2.46
N LEU A 101 -1.58 -10.13 -2.80
CA LEU A 101 -1.13 -9.98 -4.18
C LEU A 101 -1.18 -11.31 -4.97
N GLU A 102 -0.85 -12.44 -4.35
CA GLU A 102 -1.02 -13.78 -4.93
C GLU A 102 -2.51 -14.06 -5.25
N VAL A 103 -3.40 -13.82 -4.29
CA VAL A 103 -4.86 -14.01 -4.47
C VAL A 103 -5.41 -13.11 -5.57
N ARG A 104 -4.87 -11.90 -5.73
CA ARG A 104 -5.21 -10.97 -6.81
C ARG A 104 -4.60 -11.36 -8.16
N GLY A 105 -3.79 -12.42 -8.22
CA GLY A 105 -3.16 -12.92 -9.43
C GLY A 105 -1.97 -12.08 -9.89
N VAL A 106 -1.35 -11.29 -9.00
CA VAL A 106 -0.10 -10.55 -9.29
C VAL A 106 1.12 -11.48 -9.20
N PHE A 107 1.01 -12.52 -8.38
CA PHE A 107 2.00 -13.58 -8.24
C PHE A 107 1.36 -14.93 -8.51
N GLU A 108 2.09 -15.78 -9.21
CA GLU A 108 1.72 -17.17 -9.45
C GLU A 108 2.71 -18.11 -8.76
N LYS A 109 2.17 -19.13 -8.11
CA LYS A 109 2.96 -20.23 -7.55
C LYS A 109 3.51 -21.08 -8.70
N THR A 110 4.82 -21.12 -8.87
CA THR A 110 5.50 -22.01 -9.81
C THR A 110 5.69 -23.39 -9.16
N ALA A 111 5.75 -24.45 -9.98
CA ALA A 111 5.71 -25.83 -9.51
C ALA A 111 6.73 -26.11 -8.38
N ASP A 112 6.33 -26.95 -7.42
CA ASP A 112 7.13 -27.25 -6.23
C ASP A 112 8.55 -27.67 -6.63
N THR A 113 9.55 -26.96 -6.10
CA THR A 113 10.94 -27.34 -6.31
C THR A 113 11.27 -28.62 -5.55
N LYS A 114 12.32 -29.33 -5.98
CA LYS A 114 12.76 -30.59 -5.35
C LYS A 114 13.07 -30.45 -3.85
N ASP A 115 13.26 -29.23 -3.38
CA ASP A 115 13.55 -28.87 -1.98
C ASP A 115 12.28 -28.59 -1.14
N GLY A 116 11.08 -28.73 -1.71
CA GLY A 116 9.80 -28.64 -0.99
C GLY A 116 9.30 -27.23 -0.69
N GLU A 117 10.12 -26.20 -0.90
CA GLU A 117 9.67 -24.81 -0.81
C GLU A 117 9.01 -24.36 -2.13
N PRO A 118 7.80 -23.76 -2.04
CA PRO A 118 7.14 -23.22 -3.20
C PRO A 118 7.87 -21.98 -3.71
N LYS A 119 7.92 -21.84 -5.03
CA LYS A 119 8.45 -20.65 -5.69
C LYS A 119 7.32 -19.84 -6.30
N TYR A 120 7.58 -18.56 -6.46
CA TYR A 120 6.62 -17.60 -6.98
C TYR A 120 7.27 -16.78 -8.08
N ARG A 121 6.46 -16.46 -9.09
CA ARG A 121 6.82 -15.55 -10.18
C ARG A 121 5.79 -14.43 -10.25
N ARG A 122 6.25 -13.22 -10.54
CA ARG A 122 5.35 -12.09 -10.83
C ARG A 122 4.71 -12.28 -12.21
N THR A 123 3.40 -12.15 -12.29
CA THR A 123 2.67 -12.17 -13.57
C THR A 123 2.97 -10.91 -14.38
N ALA A 124 3.05 -11.05 -15.71
CA ALA A 124 3.33 -9.96 -16.64
C ALA A 124 2.23 -8.89 -16.70
#